data_AF-A0A1D1YDN5-F1
#
_entry.id   AF-A0A1D1YDN5-F1
#
_cell.length_a   1.000
_cell.length_b   1.000
_cell.length_c   1.000
_cell.angle_alpha   90.00
_cell.angle_beta   90.00
_cell.angle_gamma   90.00
#
_symmetry.space_group_name_H-M   'P 1'
#
loop_
_entity.id
_entity.type
_entity.pdbx_description
1 polymer ?
#
loop_
_entity_poly.entity_id
_entity_poly.type
_entity_poly.pdbx_seq_one_letter_code
_entity_poly.pdbx_strand_id
1 'polypeptide(L)'
;RERERAKMSALWAVKTFPPHPVAAGTTSSGKPSASSFLGSPSRLCRPFHHPASSSISSFTSLPRRIQAVSATDVVGGRIDSDSPPSSPVISREEGLELYEDMVLGRAFEDMCAQMYYRGKMFGFVHLYNGQEAVSTGFIRLLKREDAVVSTYRDHVHALSKGVPARAVMAELFGKATGCCRGQGGSMHMFSAEHNVLGGFAFIGEGIPVATGAAFTSRYRREVLKEAGCDHVTLAFFGDGTCNNGQFFECLNMAALWKLPIVFVVENNLWAIGMSHLRATSDPEIWKKGPAFGMPGVHVDGMDVLKVREVAKEAIARARRGEGPTLVECETYRFRGHSLADPDELRNPVEFVKVL
;
A
#
# COMPACT_ATOMS: atom_id res chain seq x y z
N ARG A 1 -38.28 25.92 2.88
CA ARG A 1 -38.08 26.99 1.87
C ARG A 1 -36.59 27.36 1.70
N GLU A 2 -35.75 27.38 2.74
CA GLU A 2 -34.29 27.50 2.56
C GLU A 2 -33.58 26.20 2.09
N ARG A 3 -34.12 25.01 2.41
CA ARG A 3 -33.63 23.72 1.89
C ARG A 3 -33.83 23.51 0.38
N GLU A 4 -34.74 24.24 -0.26
CA GLU A 4 -34.94 24.16 -1.73
C GLU A 4 -34.05 25.12 -2.51
N ARG A 5 -33.65 26.25 -1.92
CA ARG A 5 -32.71 27.18 -2.56
C ARG A 5 -31.31 26.58 -2.71
N ALA A 6 -30.86 25.76 -1.75
CA ALA A 6 -29.59 25.04 -1.84
C ALA A 6 -29.59 23.95 -2.93
N LYS A 7 -30.73 23.30 -3.20
CA LYS A 7 -30.87 22.32 -4.29
C LYS A 7 -30.94 22.98 -5.67
N MET A 8 -31.54 24.17 -5.79
CA MET A 8 -31.58 24.89 -7.08
C MET A 8 -30.25 25.55 -7.47
N SER A 9 -29.40 25.93 -6.50
CA SER A 9 -28.09 26.51 -6.82
C SER A 9 -27.10 25.47 -7.38
N ALA A 10 -27.28 24.19 -7.07
CA ALA A 10 -26.46 23.10 -7.61
C ALA A 10 -26.88 22.68 -9.04
N LEU A 11 -28.14 22.90 -9.43
CA LEU A 11 -28.63 22.60 -10.77
C LEU A 11 -28.30 23.67 -11.83
N TRP A 12 -27.84 24.85 -11.42
CA TRP A 12 -27.51 25.95 -12.34
C TRP A 12 -26.02 26.02 -12.75
N ALA A 13 -25.17 25.15 -12.18
CA ALA A 13 -23.74 25.09 -12.51
C ALA A 13 -23.40 24.09 -13.63
N VAL A 14 -24.40 23.41 -14.21
CA VAL A 14 -24.21 22.45 -15.32
C VAL A 14 -25.12 22.85 -16.48
N LYS A 15 -24.84 24.00 -17.09
CA LYS A 15 -25.28 24.37 -18.45
C LYS A 15 -24.67 25.71 -18.80
N THR A 16 -23.60 25.70 -19.60
CA THR A 16 -23.36 26.57 -20.77
C THR A 16 -21.88 26.55 -21.16
N PHE A 17 -21.54 25.74 -22.16
CA PHE A 17 -20.52 26.11 -23.15
C PHE A 17 -21.16 25.91 -24.54
N PRO A 18 -21.16 26.93 -25.42
CA PRO A 18 -21.74 26.81 -26.76
C PRO A 18 -20.82 26.01 -27.68
N PRO A 19 -21.35 25.33 -28.72
CA PRO A 19 -20.54 24.61 -29.68
C PRO A 19 -19.83 25.59 -30.62
N HIS A 20 -18.53 25.37 -30.88
CA HIS A 20 -17.80 26.05 -31.94
C HIS A 20 -18.33 25.61 -33.32
N PRO A 21 -18.44 26.53 -34.30
CA PRO A 21 -19.01 26.22 -35.61
C PRO A 21 -18.04 25.44 -36.49
N VAL A 22 -18.58 24.42 -37.16
CA VAL A 22 -17.95 23.72 -38.29
C VAL A 22 -18.04 24.63 -39.51
N ALA A 23 -16.90 25.05 -40.04
CA ALA A 23 -16.82 25.73 -41.33
C ALA A 23 -16.62 24.69 -42.44
N ALA A 24 -17.58 24.62 -43.35
CA ALA A 24 -17.47 23.94 -44.63
C ALA A 24 -16.58 24.76 -45.58
N GLY A 25 -15.59 24.10 -46.19
CA GLY A 25 -14.74 24.65 -47.24
C GLY A 25 -14.46 23.57 -48.28
N THR A 26 -14.68 23.92 -49.53
CA THR A 26 -14.82 23.09 -50.73
C THR A 26 -13.52 22.46 -51.26
N THR A 27 -13.67 21.24 -51.79
CA THR A 27 -12.92 20.51 -52.84
C THR A 27 -11.67 21.14 -53.48
N SER A 28 -10.55 20.40 -53.46
CA SER A 28 -9.70 20.22 -54.64
C SER A 28 -8.91 18.90 -54.59
N SER A 29 -8.90 18.21 -55.71
CA SER A 29 -8.30 16.91 -56.02
C SER A 29 -6.77 16.85 -55.91
N GLY A 30 -6.23 15.75 -55.35
CA GLY A 30 -4.82 15.37 -55.48
C GLY A 30 -4.57 13.95 -54.96
N LYS A 31 -4.21 13.02 -55.87
CA LYS A 31 -3.86 11.62 -55.60
C LYS A 31 -2.56 11.50 -54.76
N PRO A 32 -2.40 10.52 -53.87
CA PRO A 32 -1.08 10.09 -53.41
C PRO A 32 -0.59 8.87 -54.21
N SER A 33 0.61 8.98 -54.75
CA SER A 33 1.37 7.90 -55.40
C SER A 33 2.10 7.04 -54.36
N ALA A 34 2.16 5.74 -54.62
CA ALA A 34 2.92 4.76 -53.88
C ALA A 34 4.44 4.96 -53.97
N SER A 35 5.18 4.59 -52.92
CA SER A 35 6.33 3.70 -53.07
C SER A 35 6.73 3.05 -51.74
N SER A 36 7.08 1.77 -51.87
CA SER A 36 7.55 0.81 -50.88
C SER A 36 8.99 1.08 -50.47
N PHE A 37 9.31 0.95 -49.17
CA PHE A 37 10.68 0.82 -48.68
C PHE A 37 10.94 -0.59 -48.14
N LEU A 38 11.57 -1.40 -48.99
CA LEU A 38 12.35 -2.58 -48.64
C LEU A 38 13.82 -2.17 -48.75
N GLY A 39 14.64 -2.48 -47.75
CA GLY A 39 16.07 -2.17 -47.77
C GLY A 39 16.85 -2.88 -46.67
N SER A 40 17.34 -4.07 -46.99
CA SER A 40 18.43 -4.79 -46.31
C SER A 40 19.75 -4.00 -46.40
N PRO A 41 20.74 -4.28 -45.53
CA PRO A 41 21.98 -4.76 -46.13
C PRO A 41 22.61 -5.92 -45.36
N SER A 42 22.83 -7.02 -46.09
CA SER A 42 23.85 -8.01 -45.81
C SER A 42 25.19 -7.58 -46.43
N ARG A 43 26.29 -7.62 -45.64
CA ARG A 43 27.60 -8.21 -45.99
C ARG A 43 28.64 -7.86 -44.93
N LEU A 44 29.13 -8.87 -44.21
CA LEU A 44 30.56 -9.16 -44.04
C LEU A 44 30.72 -10.45 -43.21
N CYS A 45 30.87 -11.58 -43.92
CA CYS A 45 31.42 -12.81 -43.37
C CYS A 45 32.93 -12.84 -43.64
N ARG A 46 33.73 -13.08 -42.60
CA ARG A 46 34.97 -13.85 -42.68
C ARG A 46 35.09 -14.75 -41.44
N PRO A 47 35.70 -15.95 -41.58
CA PRO A 47 35.53 -17.05 -40.64
C PRO A 47 36.56 -16.97 -39.52
N PHE A 48 36.16 -17.25 -38.29
CA PHE A 48 37.09 -17.55 -37.21
C PHE A 48 37.02 -19.03 -36.87
N HIS A 49 38.18 -19.68 -37.01
CA HIS A 49 38.47 -21.05 -36.63
C HIS A 49 38.25 -21.28 -35.13
N HIS A 50 37.72 -22.46 -34.80
CA HIS A 50 37.89 -23.08 -33.49
C HIS A 50 39.38 -23.42 -33.26
N PRO A 51 39.88 -23.19 -32.04
CA PRO A 51 40.80 -24.13 -31.43
C PRO A 51 40.18 -24.76 -30.18
N ALA A 52 40.62 -25.98 -29.94
CA ALA A 52 40.26 -26.83 -28.82
C ALA A 52 40.77 -26.28 -27.47
N SER A 53 40.07 -26.71 -26.42
CA SER A 53 40.47 -26.89 -25.02
C SER A 53 41.63 -26.05 -24.45
N SER A 54 41.31 -25.23 -23.46
CA SER A 54 42.16 -25.09 -22.27
C SER A 54 41.31 -24.70 -21.06
N SER A 55 41.49 -25.47 -20.00
CA SER A 55 40.89 -25.32 -18.68
C SER A 55 41.42 -24.07 -17.98
N ILE A 56 40.53 -23.15 -17.61
CA ILE A 56 40.79 -22.13 -16.58
C ILE A 56 39.58 -22.08 -15.65
N SER A 57 39.78 -22.52 -14.41
CA SER A 57 38.82 -22.31 -13.34
C SER A 57 38.76 -20.82 -13.01
N SER A 58 37.61 -20.20 -13.21
CA SER A 58 37.33 -18.89 -12.64
C SER A 58 36.11 -19.02 -11.72
N PHE A 59 36.37 -18.91 -10.42
CA PHE A 59 35.35 -18.68 -9.42
C PHE A 59 34.70 -17.32 -9.70
N THR A 60 33.54 -17.34 -10.33
CA THR A 60 32.63 -16.21 -10.38
C THR A 60 31.39 -16.59 -9.58
N SER A 61 31.35 -16.13 -8.33
CA SER A 61 30.13 -16.20 -7.52
C SER A 61 29.11 -15.22 -8.09
N LEU A 62 28.21 -15.72 -8.95
CA LEU A 62 27.01 -15.00 -9.33
C LEU A 62 26.20 -14.67 -8.06
N PRO A 63 25.65 -13.46 -7.91
CA PRO A 63 24.77 -13.15 -6.79
C PRO A 63 23.56 -14.09 -6.86
N ARG A 64 23.30 -14.79 -5.76
CA ARG A 64 22.19 -15.73 -5.60
C ARG A 64 20.90 -15.00 -5.99
N ARG A 65 20.22 -15.49 -7.04
CA ARG A 65 18.92 -14.98 -7.50
C ARG A 65 17.96 -15.03 -6.31
N ILE A 66 17.61 -13.87 -5.74
CA ILE A 66 16.61 -13.76 -4.68
C ILE A 66 15.27 -14.13 -5.36
N GLN A 67 14.80 -15.35 -5.12
CA GLN A 67 13.51 -15.81 -5.62
C GLN A 67 12.39 -15.12 -4.85
N ALA A 68 11.31 -14.84 -5.56
CA ALA A 68 10.00 -14.58 -5.00
C ALA A 68 9.65 -15.75 -4.06
N VAL A 69 9.35 -15.47 -2.80
CA VAL A 69 9.14 -16.48 -1.75
C VAL A 69 7.64 -16.49 -1.47
N SER A 70 6.97 -17.63 -1.68
CA SER A 70 5.60 -17.80 -1.20
C SER A 70 5.61 -17.71 0.33
N ALA A 71 4.54 -17.23 0.98
CA ALA A 71 4.44 -17.23 2.46
C ALA A 71 4.78 -18.61 3.06
N THR A 72 4.47 -19.69 2.34
CA THR A 72 4.80 -21.08 2.71
C THR A 72 6.30 -21.41 2.65
N ASP A 73 7.09 -20.74 1.83
CA ASP A 73 8.53 -20.99 1.69
C ASP A 73 9.37 -20.30 2.79
N VAL A 74 8.75 -19.40 3.57
CA VAL A 74 9.30 -18.90 4.83
C VAL A 74 9.22 -19.99 5.92
N VAL A 75 8.31 -20.95 5.75
CA VAL A 75 8.00 -22.02 6.71
C VAL A 75 8.64 -23.34 6.27
N GLY A 76 9.86 -23.58 6.73
CA GLY A 76 10.44 -24.92 6.70
C GLY A 76 9.72 -25.86 7.67
N GLY A 77 8.68 -26.55 7.22
CA GLY A 77 8.06 -27.65 7.98
C GLY A 77 6.82 -28.24 7.30
N ARG A 78 6.94 -29.46 6.76
CA ARG A 78 5.78 -30.29 6.40
C ARG A 78 4.99 -30.57 7.68
N ILE A 79 3.72 -30.16 7.72
CA ILE A 79 2.80 -30.55 8.79
C ILE A 79 2.30 -31.95 8.42
N ASP A 80 2.82 -32.97 9.09
CA ASP A 80 2.27 -34.32 9.07
C ASP A 80 0.92 -34.32 9.82
N SER A 81 -0.12 -34.84 9.16
CA SER A 81 -1.53 -34.74 9.55
C SER A 81 -1.96 -35.60 10.76
N ASP A 82 -1.03 -36.10 11.57
CA ASP A 82 -1.29 -37.06 12.66
C ASP A 82 -0.68 -36.65 14.02
N SER A 83 -0.38 -35.37 14.21
CA SER A 83 0.16 -34.85 15.48
C SER A 83 -0.97 -34.42 16.45
N PRO A 84 -0.86 -34.66 17.77
CA PRO A 84 -1.80 -34.12 18.77
C PRO A 84 -1.85 -32.59 18.67
N PRO A 85 -2.94 -31.92 19.11
CA PRO A 85 -3.13 -30.48 18.89
C PRO A 85 -1.88 -29.75 19.35
N SER A 86 -1.19 -29.16 18.37
CA SER A 86 0.06 -28.46 18.55
C SER A 86 -0.12 -27.36 19.60
N SER A 87 0.95 -27.09 20.34
CA SER A 87 1.04 -25.91 21.20
C SER A 87 0.47 -24.69 20.47
N PRO A 88 -0.31 -23.82 21.13
CA PRO A 88 -0.98 -22.72 20.46
C PRO A 88 0.06 -21.82 19.76
N VAL A 89 -0.24 -21.44 18.52
CA VAL A 89 0.64 -20.64 17.62
C VAL A 89 1.06 -19.32 18.27
N ILE A 90 0.23 -18.80 19.17
CA ILE A 90 0.48 -17.60 19.98
C ILE A 90 0.01 -17.82 21.42
N SER A 91 0.54 -17.01 22.34
CA SER A 91 0.04 -16.98 23.72
C SER A 91 -1.40 -16.44 23.79
N ARG A 92 -2.09 -16.71 24.92
CA ARG A 92 -3.44 -16.18 25.17
C ARG A 92 -3.42 -14.66 25.23
N GLU A 93 -2.38 -14.08 25.83
CA GLU A 93 -2.19 -12.65 26.01
C GLU A 93 -2.00 -11.96 24.64
N GLU A 94 -1.16 -12.52 23.78
CA GLU A 94 -1.01 -12.04 22.39
C GLU A 94 -2.34 -12.17 21.62
N GLY A 95 -3.05 -13.28 21.79
CA GLY A 95 -4.35 -13.48 21.12
C GLY A 95 -5.40 -12.43 21.51
N LEU A 96 -5.45 -12.08 22.80
CA LEU A 96 -6.33 -11.02 23.30
C LEU A 96 -5.92 -9.65 22.77
N GLU A 97 -4.62 -9.33 22.75
CA GLU A 97 -4.14 -8.05 22.23
C GLU A 97 -4.53 -7.86 20.75
N LEU A 98 -4.31 -8.89 19.92
CA LEU A 98 -4.67 -8.83 18.49
C LEU A 98 -6.19 -8.70 18.30
N TYR A 99 -6.97 -9.45 19.08
CA TYR A 99 -8.42 -9.39 19.00
C TYR A 99 -8.97 -8.02 19.43
N GLU A 100 -8.50 -7.48 20.55
CA GLU A 100 -8.91 -6.18 21.07
C GLU A 100 -8.59 -5.05 20.09
N ASP A 101 -7.41 -5.06 19.47
CA ASP A 101 -7.01 -4.05 18.47
C ASP A 101 -7.91 -4.10 17.21
N MET A 102 -8.16 -5.30 16.66
CA MET A 102 -9.05 -5.46 15.51
C MET A 102 -10.50 -5.07 15.82
N VAL A 103 -11.02 -5.47 16.99
CA VAL A 103 -12.38 -5.13 17.41
C VAL A 103 -12.52 -3.64 17.68
N LEU A 104 -11.51 -3.00 18.29
CA LEU A 104 -11.46 -1.56 18.46
C LEU A 104 -11.53 -0.85 17.11
N GLY A 105 -10.69 -1.28 16.15
CA GLY A 105 -10.71 -0.74 14.79
C GLY A 105 -12.09 -0.86 14.14
N ARG A 106 -12.67 -2.06 14.12
CA ARG A 106 -14.01 -2.31 13.54
C ARG A 106 -15.09 -1.47 14.19
N ALA A 107 -15.16 -1.47 15.53
CA ALA A 107 -16.18 -0.74 16.28
C ALA A 107 -16.03 0.79 16.11
N PHE A 108 -14.79 1.28 16.04
CA PHE A 108 -14.51 2.69 15.78
C PHE A 108 -15.00 3.11 14.40
N GLU A 109 -14.69 2.34 13.37
CA GLU A 109 -15.09 2.60 11.99
C GLU A 109 -16.62 2.57 11.80
N ASP A 110 -17.30 1.58 12.40
CA ASP A 110 -18.77 1.53 12.37
C ASP A 110 -19.39 2.73 13.11
N MET A 111 -18.78 3.19 14.19
CA MET A 111 -19.20 4.43 14.86
C MET A 111 -18.97 5.67 13.99
N CYS A 112 -17.85 5.72 13.25
CA CYS A 112 -17.58 6.79 12.28
C CYS A 112 -18.66 6.85 11.21
N ALA A 113 -19.05 5.69 10.65
CA ALA A 113 -20.16 5.58 9.72
C ALA A 113 -21.46 6.17 10.29
N GLN A 114 -21.83 5.76 11.50
CA GLN A 114 -23.03 6.27 12.18
C GLN A 114 -23.00 7.79 12.37
N MET A 115 -21.85 8.34 12.80
CA MET A 115 -21.70 9.78 13.04
C MET A 115 -21.71 10.59 11.75
N TYR A 116 -21.13 10.05 10.67
CA TYR A 116 -21.20 10.66 9.35
C TYR A 116 -22.64 10.76 8.84
N TYR A 117 -23.43 9.67 8.90
CA TYR A 117 -24.84 9.69 8.50
C TYR A 117 -25.70 10.62 9.35
N ARG A 118 -25.28 10.91 10.60
CA ARG A 118 -25.90 11.92 11.46
C ARG A 118 -25.42 13.35 11.20
N GLY A 119 -24.58 13.56 10.19
CA GLY A 119 -24.03 14.87 9.82
C GLY A 119 -23.10 15.46 10.90
N LYS A 120 -22.40 14.61 11.66
CA LYS A 120 -21.47 15.04 12.72
C LYS A 120 -20.00 15.08 12.29
N MET A 121 -19.68 14.43 11.17
CA MET A 121 -18.34 14.44 10.57
C MET A 121 -18.39 15.22 9.26
N PHE A 122 -17.34 16.00 8.99
CA PHE A 122 -17.25 16.86 7.82
C PHE A 122 -16.17 16.35 6.86
N GLY A 123 -16.36 16.58 5.56
CA GLY A 123 -15.44 16.12 4.51
C GLY A 123 -15.68 14.67 4.08
N PHE A 124 -14.71 14.10 3.37
CA PHE A 124 -14.76 12.71 2.91
C PHE A 124 -14.25 11.77 4.00
N VAL A 125 -15.04 10.73 4.30
CA VAL A 125 -14.69 9.71 5.30
C VAL A 125 -14.44 8.37 4.61
N HIS A 126 -13.25 7.83 4.81
CA HIS A 126 -12.78 6.59 4.21
C HIS A 126 -12.55 5.56 5.31
N LEU A 127 -13.42 4.54 5.39
CA LEU A 127 -13.45 3.63 6.53
C LEU A 127 -12.55 2.41 6.35
N TYR A 128 -11.79 2.01 7.35
CA TYR A 128 -10.86 0.88 7.25
C TYR A 128 -11.49 -0.54 7.35
N ASN A 129 -12.83 -0.64 7.36
CA ASN A 129 -13.54 -1.92 7.49
C ASN A 129 -13.07 -3.01 6.52
N GLY A 130 -12.64 -4.15 7.08
CA GLY A 130 -12.19 -5.34 6.35
C GLY A 130 -10.67 -5.48 6.27
N GLN A 131 -9.91 -4.48 6.68
CA GLN A 131 -8.44 -4.47 6.59
C GLN A 131 -7.77 -4.57 7.98
N GLU A 132 -8.55 -4.72 9.06
CA GLU A 132 -8.06 -4.60 10.45
C GLU A 132 -6.91 -5.55 10.80
N ALA A 133 -6.93 -6.77 10.24
CA ALA A 133 -5.87 -7.76 10.44
C ALA A 133 -4.51 -7.28 9.90
N VAL A 134 -4.49 -6.49 8.81
CA VAL A 134 -3.26 -5.92 8.23
C VAL A 134 -2.64 -4.90 9.19
N SER A 135 -3.40 -3.86 9.57
CA SER A 135 -2.96 -2.87 10.57
C SER A 135 -2.46 -3.54 11.85
N THR A 136 -3.28 -4.43 12.42
CA THR A 136 -2.99 -5.08 13.71
C THR A 136 -1.74 -5.95 13.64
N GLY A 137 -1.62 -6.79 12.61
CA GLY A 137 -0.52 -7.74 12.48
C GLY A 137 0.85 -7.07 12.35
N PHE A 138 0.89 -5.91 11.68
CA PHE A 138 2.12 -5.11 11.52
C PHE A 138 2.38 -4.14 12.68
N ILE A 139 1.41 -3.30 13.02
CA ILE A 139 1.65 -2.15 13.91
C ILE A 139 1.85 -2.59 15.36
N ARG A 140 1.18 -3.66 15.81
CA ARG A 140 1.36 -4.20 17.18
C ARG A 140 2.72 -4.88 17.42
N LEU A 141 3.56 -5.00 16.40
CA LEU A 141 4.96 -5.45 16.53
C LEU A 141 5.96 -4.30 16.67
N LEU A 142 5.53 -3.06 16.45
CA LEU A 142 6.41 -1.91 16.42
C LEU A 142 6.81 -1.44 17.81
N LYS A 143 8.03 -0.88 17.91
CA LYS A 143 8.45 -0.07 19.04
C LYS A 143 7.82 1.32 18.95
N ARG A 144 7.93 2.11 20.02
CA ARG A 144 7.44 3.50 20.03
C ARG A 144 8.15 4.35 18.99
N GLU A 145 9.44 4.12 18.79
CA GLU A 145 10.34 4.87 17.91
C GLU A 145 10.17 4.52 16.43
N ASP A 146 9.58 3.36 16.12
CA ASP A 146 9.27 2.98 14.76
C ASP A 146 8.14 3.87 14.21
N ALA A 147 8.24 4.21 12.93
CA ALA A 147 7.34 5.13 12.26
C ALA A 147 6.28 4.41 11.43
N VAL A 148 5.08 4.98 11.39
CA VAL A 148 3.99 4.55 10.50
C VAL A 148 3.64 5.70 9.57
N VAL A 149 3.64 5.42 8.28
CA VAL A 149 3.12 6.32 7.24
C VAL A 149 1.94 5.64 6.57
N SER A 150 0.80 6.34 6.54
CA SER A 150 -0.48 5.79 6.15
C SER A 150 -1.01 6.40 4.84
N THR A 151 -2.14 5.87 4.36
CA THR A 151 -2.99 6.48 3.35
C THR A 151 -4.02 7.41 3.98
N TYR A 152 -5.02 7.86 3.21
CA TYR A 152 -6.23 8.52 3.71
C TYR A 152 -7.19 7.61 4.50
N ARG A 153 -6.91 6.30 4.61
CA ARG A 153 -7.67 5.32 5.39
C ARG A 153 -6.89 4.98 6.66
N ASP A 154 -6.62 5.99 7.47
CA ASP A 154 -5.58 6.01 8.52
C ASP A 154 -6.09 5.88 9.95
N HIS A 155 -7.40 5.81 10.19
CA HIS A 155 -7.94 5.85 11.56
C HIS A 155 -7.45 4.65 12.37
N VAL A 156 -7.57 3.45 11.80
CA VAL A 156 -7.15 2.21 12.45
C VAL A 156 -5.63 2.15 12.59
N HIS A 157 -4.85 2.65 11.62
CA HIS A 157 -3.39 2.76 11.77
C HIS A 157 -3.00 3.64 12.98
N ALA A 158 -3.68 4.78 13.17
CA ALA A 158 -3.46 5.65 14.31
C ALA A 158 -3.84 4.97 15.63
N LEU A 159 -4.98 4.27 15.67
CA LEU A 159 -5.43 3.50 16.83
C LEU A 159 -4.44 2.40 17.20
N SER A 160 -4.05 1.55 16.24
CA SER A 160 -3.11 0.45 16.46
C SER A 160 -1.75 0.95 16.96
N LYS A 161 -1.29 2.14 16.51
CA LYS A 161 -0.05 2.78 16.98
C LYS A 161 -0.18 3.44 18.37
N GLY A 162 -1.39 3.46 18.93
CA GLY A 162 -1.67 3.90 20.29
C GLY A 162 -2.25 5.30 20.41
N VAL A 163 -2.57 5.99 19.30
CA VAL A 163 -3.24 7.29 19.38
C VAL A 163 -4.61 7.10 20.04
N PRO A 164 -4.96 7.84 21.12
CA PRO A 164 -6.19 7.59 21.85
C PRO A 164 -7.43 7.74 20.95
N ALA A 165 -8.35 6.76 21.00
CA ALA A 165 -9.57 6.78 20.19
C ALA A 165 -10.39 8.06 20.37
N ARG A 166 -10.39 8.64 21.57
CA ARG A 166 -11.02 9.94 21.83
C ARG A 166 -10.41 11.07 21.00
N ALA A 167 -9.09 11.09 20.84
CA ALA A 167 -8.38 12.10 20.04
C ALA A 167 -8.65 11.89 18.54
N VAL A 168 -8.62 10.64 18.06
CA VAL A 168 -8.97 10.32 16.66
C VAL A 168 -10.42 10.73 16.36
N MET A 169 -11.37 10.38 17.23
CA MET A 169 -12.77 10.77 17.06
C MET A 169 -12.98 12.30 17.16
N ALA A 170 -12.24 12.98 18.04
CA ALA A 170 -12.27 14.43 18.12
C ALA A 170 -11.75 15.09 16.83
N GLU A 171 -10.71 14.52 16.21
CA GLU A 171 -10.19 14.97 14.91
C GLU A 171 -11.25 14.87 13.81
N LEU A 172 -11.94 13.73 13.72
CA LEU A 172 -13.04 13.51 12.76
C LEU A 172 -14.22 14.48 12.94
N PHE A 173 -14.41 14.97 14.16
CA PHE A 173 -15.43 15.97 14.50
C PHE A 173 -14.94 17.42 14.31
N GLY A 174 -13.71 17.63 13.86
CA GLY A 174 -13.11 18.97 13.69
C GLY A 174 -12.86 19.69 15.01
N LYS A 175 -12.60 18.97 16.11
CA LYS A 175 -12.39 19.56 17.43
C LYS A 175 -10.92 19.86 17.69
N ALA A 176 -10.66 20.95 18.43
CA ALA A 176 -9.30 21.33 18.85
C ALA A 176 -8.58 20.27 19.71
N THR A 177 -9.32 19.34 20.32
CA THR A 177 -8.78 18.19 21.07
C THR A 177 -8.44 16.97 20.19
N GLY A 178 -8.57 17.10 18.86
CA GLY A 178 -8.12 16.10 17.91
C GLY A 178 -6.59 15.98 17.88
N CYS A 179 -6.08 14.86 17.37
CA CYS A 179 -4.63 14.64 17.27
C CYS A 179 -3.90 15.67 16.39
N CYS A 180 -4.62 16.28 15.43
CA CYS A 180 -4.16 17.38 14.57
C CYS A 180 -4.94 18.68 14.84
N ARG A 181 -5.54 18.82 16.04
CA ARG A 181 -6.36 19.98 16.44
C ARG A 181 -7.59 20.22 15.54
N GLY A 182 -8.13 19.16 14.93
CA GLY A 182 -9.33 19.21 14.09
C GLY A 182 -9.08 19.75 12.68
N GLN A 183 -7.81 19.94 12.28
CA GLN A 183 -7.44 20.46 10.96
C GLN A 183 -7.19 19.37 9.92
N GLY A 184 -6.82 18.17 10.36
CA GLY A 184 -6.56 17.05 9.48
C GLY A 184 -7.84 16.35 9.03
N GLY A 185 -8.84 16.27 9.92
CA GLY A 185 -10.08 15.56 9.62
C GLY A 185 -9.84 14.08 9.31
N SER A 186 -10.62 13.51 8.40
CA SER A 186 -10.65 12.06 8.18
C SER A 186 -9.54 11.47 7.32
N MET A 187 -8.67 12.27 6.70
CA MET A 187 -7.65 11.75 5.78
C MET A 187 -6.22 12.09 6.18
N HIS A 188 -6.05 12.79 7.32
CA HIS A 188 -4.80 13.41 7.74
C HIS A 188 -4.59 13.26 9.25
N MET A 189 -4.52 12.02 9.73
CA MET A 189 -4.18 11.68 11.11
C MET A 189 -2.67 11.73 11.29
N PHE A 190 -2.18 12.62 12.15
CA PHE A 190 -0.78 12.75 12.53
C PHE A 190 -0.63 12.68 14.04
N SER A 191 0.46 12.08 14.52
CA SER A 191 0.83 12.14 15.92
C SER A 191 2.34 11.96 16.09
N ALA A 192 3.03 13.07 16.36
CA ALA A 192 4.47 13.06 16.63
C ALA A 192 4.81 12.20 17.86
N GLU A 193 3.94 12.21 18.88
CA GLU A 193 4.14 11.43 20.10
C GLU A 193 4.20 9.91 19.83
N HIS A 194 3.41 9.43 18.87
CA HIS A 194 3.25 8.02 18.55
C HIS A 194 4.05 7.60 17.30
N ASN A 195 4.77 8.54 16.67
CA ASN A 195 5.42 8.38 15.36
C ASN A 195 4.47 7.93 14.24
N VAL A 196 3.25 8.49 14.25
CA VAL A 196 2.35 8.43 13.10
C VAL A 196 2.63 9.67 12.25
N LEU A 197 3.32 9.46 11.12
CA LEU A 197 3.79 10.54 10.25
C LEU A 197 2.75 11.02 9.25
N GLY A 198 1.49 10.58 9.39
CA GLY A 198 0.38 11.11 8.60
C GLY A 198 -0.43 10.06 7.85
N GLY A 199 -1.69 10.41 7.64
CA GLY A 199 -2.41 10.02 6.44
C GLY A 199 -2.31 11.09 5.35
N PHE A 200 -2.28 10.61 4.12
CA PHE A 200 -2.12 11.43 2.94
C PHE A 200 -3.30 11.21 1.99
N ALA A 201 -3.94 12.32 1.60
CA ALA A 201 -5.08 12.31 0.68
C ALA A 201 -4.66 12.10 -0.77
N PHE A 202 -3.47 12.58 -1.16
CA PHE A 202 -2.95 12.34 -2.51
C PHE A 202 -2.32 10.96 -2.62
N ILE A 203 -2.71 10.24 -3.67
CA ILE A 203 -2.25 8.89 -3.94
C ILE A 203 -0.74 8.88 -4.15
N GLY A 204 -0.03 8.07 -3.38
CA GLY A 204 1.43 7.92 -3.48
C GLY A 204 2.25 8.92 -2.65
N GLU A 205 1.65 9.98 -2.11
CA GLU A 205 2.36 11.04 -1.38
C GLU A 205 3.12 10.53 -0.14
N GLY A 206 2.54 9.57 0.58
CA GLY A 206 3.16 8.99 1.78
C GLY A 206 4.41 8.14 1.50
N ILE A 207 4.58 7.58 0.30
CA ILE A 207 5.69 6.65 -0.01
C ILE A 207 7.07 7.35 0.11
N PRO A 208 7.31 8.52 -0.50
CA PRO A 208 8.57 9.24 -0.32
C PRO A 208 8.77 9.75 1.11
N VAL A 209 7.69 10.12 1.83
CA VAL A 209 7.78 10.51 3.24
C VAL A 209 8.29 9.35 4.09
N ALA A 210 7.73 8.16 3.90
CA ALA A 210 8.18 6.95 4.59
C ALA A 210 9.63 6.59 4.24
N THR A 211 10.00 6.74 2.98
CA THR A 211 11.38 6.52 2.51
C THR A 211 12.36 7.48 3.20
N GLY A 212 12.00 8.75 3.35
CA GLY A 212 12.78 9.74 4.09
C GLY A 212 12.88 9.45 5.59
N ALA A 213 11.81 8.96 6.22
CA ALA A 213 11.84 8.52 7.62
C ALA A 213 12.79 7.34 7.82
N ALA A 214 12.74 6.35 6.93
CA ALA A 214 13.66 5.22 6.97
C ALA A 214 15.12 5.63 6.70
N PHE A 215 15.34 6.58 5.79
CA PHE A 215 16.66 7.19 5.57
C PHE A 215 17.18 7.88 6.83
N THR A 216 16.31 8.57 7.57
CA THR A 216 16.68 9.21 8.85
C THR A 216 17.16 8.18 9.87
N SER A 217 16.46 7.06 10.02
CA SER A 217 16.86 5.97 10.92
C SER A 217 18.23 5.39 10.54
N ARG A 218 18.47 5.20 9.24
CA ARG A 218 19.78 4.74 8.73
C ARG A 218 20.87 5.78 8.98
N TYR A 219 20.62 7.06 8.68
CA TYR A 219 21.57 8.15 8.86
C TYR A 219 21.98 8.33 10.32
N ARG A 220 21.02 8.26 11.25
CA ARG A 220 21.28 8.28 12.70
C ARG A 220 22.18 7.14 13.14
N ARG A 221 21.92 5.93 12.64
CA ARG A 221 22.72 4.73 12.94
C ARG A 221 24.14 4.80 12.36
N GLU A 222 24.27 5.09 11.06
CA GLU A 222 25.54 4.94 10.33
C GLU A 222 26.40 6.20 10.33
N VAL A 223 25.80 7.38 10.26
CA VAL A 223 26.51 8.65 10.14
C VAL A 223 26.64 9.35 11.49
N LEU A 224 25.53 9.51 12.21
CA LEU A 224 25.55 10.14 13.54
C LEU A 224 26.02 9.19 14.65
N LYS A 225 26.10 7.88 14.37
CA LYS A 225 26.54 6.84 15.30
C LYS A 225 25.73 6.82 16.60
N GLU A 226 24.43 7.13 16.50
CA GLU A 226 23.51 7.04 17.63
C GLU A 226 23.36 5.58 18.07
N ALA A 227 23.81 5.28 19.30
CA ALA A 227 23.76 3.94 19.85
C ALA A 227 22.31 3.45 19.97
N GLY A 228 22.06 2.22 19.52
CA GLY A 228 20.74 1.59 19.62
C GLY A 228 19.69 2.09 18.64
N CYS A 229 20.03 2.95 17.67
CA CYS A 229 19.10 3.43 16.65
C CYS A 229 18.76 2.31 15.65
N ASP A 230 17.78 1.48 15.98
CA ASP A 230 17.31 0.35 15.16
C ASP A 230 15.92 0.57 14.55
N HIS A 231 15.46 1.82 14.47
CA HIS A 231 14.08 2.13 14.10
C HIS A 231 13.73 1.69 12.67
N VAL A 232 12.50 1.22 12.51
CA VAL A 232 11.90 0.76 11.25
C VAL A 232 10.76 1.68 10.85
N THR A 233 10.52 1.84 9.56
CA THR A 233 9.34 2.54 9.03
C THR A 233 8.42 1.55 8.32
N LEU A 234 7.11 1.63 8.60
CA LEU A 234 6.08 0.99 7.79
C LEU A 234 5.45 2.02 6.84
N ALA A 235 5.36 1.67 5.56
CA ALA A 235 4.72 2.48 4.54
C ALA A 235 3.49 1.73 4.00
N PHE A 236 2.29 2.15 4.42
CA PHE A 236 1.03 1.56 3.97
C PHE A 236 0.49 2.27 2.74
N PHE A 237 0.04 1.52 1.74
CA PHE A 237 -0.65 2.04 0.56
C PHE A 237 -1.50 0.98 -0.14
N GLY A 238 -2.57 1.41 -0.82
CA GLY A 238 -3.46 0.50 -1.54
C GLY A 238 -2.90 0.06 -2.91
N ASP A 239 -3.46 -1.01 -3.45
CA ASP A 239 -3.12 -1.60 -4.76
C ASP A 239 -3.12 -0.60 -5.92
N GLY A 240 -4.12 0.30 -5.98
CA GLY A 240 -4.17 1.34 -7.01
C GLY A 240 -2.97 2.29 -6.99
N THR A 241 -2.35 2.48 -5.82
CA THR A 241 -1.18 3.35 -5.65
C THR A 241 0.04 2.80 -6.37
N CYS A 242 0.17 1.47 -6.48
CA CYS A 242 1.33 0.78 -7.05
C CYS A 242 1.52 1.03 -8.57
N ASN A 243 0.59 1.74 -9.21
CA ASN A 243 0.72 2.18 -10.60
C ASN A 243 1.38 3.58 -10.74
N ASN A 244 1.66 4.27 -9.63
CA ASN A 244 2.32 5.57 -9.65
C ASN A 244 3.85 5.44 -9.77
N GLY A 245 4.50 6.37 -10.47
CA GLY A 245 5.96 6.39 -10.62
C GLY A 245 6.71 6.44 -9.29
N GLN A 246 6.17 7.20 -8.32
CA GLN A 246 6.74 7.34 -6.98
C GLN A 246 6.93 6.00 -6.26
N PHE A 247 6.06 5.02 -6.51
CA PHE A 247 6.21 3.67 -5.95
C PHE A 247 7.53 3.04 -6.41
N PHE A 248 7.77 2.99 -7.73
CA PHE A 248 8.98 2.39 -8.29
C PHE A 248 10.26 3.16 -7.91
N GLU A 249 10.19 4.50 -7.92
CA GLU A 249 11.30 5.35 -7.50
C GLU A 249 11.72 5.06 -6.05
N CYS A 250 10.75 4.97 -5.14
CA CYS A 250 11.01 4.69 -3.73
C CYS A 250 11.48 3.26 -3.48
N LEU A 251 10.95 2.25 -4.19
CA LEU A 251 11.46 0.88 -4.11
C LEU A 251 12.94 0.81 -4.50
N ASN A 252 13.31 1.46 -5.61
CA ASN A 252 14.69 1.52 -6.08
C ASN A 252 15.62 2.16 -5.04
N MET A 253 15.21 3.33 -4.51
CA MET A 253 16.01 4.07 -3.53
C MET A 253 16.16 3.31 -2.22
N ALA A 254 15.06 2.71 -1.72
CA ALA A 254 15.09 1.90 -0.51
C ALA A 254 15.99 0.68 -0.66
N ALA A 255 15.98 0.00 -1.81
CA ALA A 255 16.83 -1.14 -2.07
C ALA A 255 18.31 -0.73 -2.19
N LEU A 256 18.60 0.30 -3.00
CA LEU A 256 19.95 0.85 -3.19
C LEU A 256 20.60 1.22 -1.86
N TRP A 257 19.82 1.82 -0.97
CA TRP A 257 20.28 2.29 0.33
C TRP A 257 20.00 1.33 1.48
N LYS A 258 19.53 0.10 1.21
CA LYS A 258 19.19 -0.89 2.25
C LYS A 258 18.40 -0.28 3.41
N LEU A 259 17.41 0.56 3.11
CA LEU A 259 16.68 1.30 4.13
C LEU A 259 15.88 0.36 5.05
N PRO A 260 15.75 0.69 6.35
CA PRO A 260 14.94 -0.06 7.31
C PRO A 260 13.44 0.25 7.13
N ILE A 261 12.86 -0.17 6.01
CA ILE A 261 11.47 0.10 5.63
C ILE A 261 10.75 -1.17 5.17
N VAL A 262 9.49 -1.32 5.57
CA VAL A 262 8.58 -2.31 5.01
C VAL A 262 7.49 -1.60 4.22
N PHE A 263 7.38 -1.92 2.95
CA PHE A 263 6.32 -1.45 2.08
C PHE A 263 5.14 -2.41 2.19
N VAL A 264 4.04 -1.96 2.78
CA VAL A 264 2.85 -2.77 3.04
C VAL A 264 1.75 -2.36 2.07
N VAL A 265 1.47 -3.23 1.11
CA VAL A 265 0.41 -3.03 0.12
C VAL A 265 -0.89 -3.63 0.66
N GLU A 266 -1.90 -2.80 0.81
CA GLU A 266 -3.24 -3.19 1.22
C GLU A 266 -4.08 -3.42 -0.02
N ASN A 267 -3.94 -4.62 -0.61
CA ASN A 267 -4.66 -4.97 -1.82
C ASN A 267 -6.09 -5.37 -1.47
N ASN A 268 -6.96 -4.36 -1.40
CA ASN A 268 -8.39 -4.54 -1.12
C ASN A 268 -9.23 -4.74 -2.40
N LEU A 269 -8.55 -5.09 -3.50
CA LEU A 269 -9.05 -5.40 -4.84
C LEU A 269 -9.66 -4.22 -5.63
N TRP A 270 -9.72 -3.02 -5.06
CA TRP A 270 -10.47 -1.90 -5.65
C TRP A 270 -9.87 -0.50 -5.39
N ALA A 271 -9.49 0.18 -6.48
CA ALA A 271 -9.17 1.61 -6.47
C ALA A 271 -10.38 2.45 -6.92
N ILE A 272 -11.15 2.95 -5.95
CA ILE A 272 -12.47 3.57 -6.17
C ILE A 272 -13.42 2.58 -6.88
N GLY A 273 -13.55 2.67 -8.21
CA GLY A 273 -14.32 1.79 -9.08
C GLY A 273 -13.47 0.96 -10.06
N MET A 274 -12.15 1.10 -10.01
CA MET A 274 -11.23 0.31 -10.83
C MET A 274 -10.88 -0.99 -10.10
N SER A 275 -11.27 -2.13 -10.66
CA SER A 275 -10.86 -3.45 -10.17
C SER A 275 -9.36 -3.68 -10.36
N HIS A 276 -8.71 -4.19 -9.32
CA HIS A 276 -7.30 -4.54 -9.27
C HIS A 276 -6.85 -5.43 -10.43
N LEU A 277 -7.63 -6.48 -10.75
CA LEU A 277 -7.32 -7.45 -11.82
C LEU A 277 -7.28 -6.83 -13.23
N ARG A 278 -7.73 -5.58 -13.37
CA ARG A 278 -7.75 -4.83 -14.63
C ARG A 278 -6.93 -3.54 -14.58
N ALA A 279 -6.19 -3.30 -13.50
CA ALA A 279 -5.51 -2.03 -13.24
C ALA A 279 -4.03 -2.02 -13.68
N THR A 280 -3.43 -3.19 -13.91
CA THR A 280 -2.01 -3.37 -14.22
C THR A 280 -1.82 -4.58 -15.14
N SER A 281 -0.71 -4.61 -15.89
CA SER A 281 -0.37 -5.74 -16.77
C SER A 281 -0.03 -7.04 -16.01
N ASP A 282 0.50 -6.89 -14.79
CA ASP A 282 0.71 -7.98 -13.83
C ASP A 282 0.08 -7.57 -12.50
N PRO A 283 -1.01 -8.24 -12.07
CA PRO A 283 -1.74 -7.92 -10.85
C PRO A 283 -0.99 -8.33 -9.58
N GLU A 284 -0.06 -9.28 -9.63
CA GLU A 284 0.66 -9.73 -8.44
C GLU A 284 1.73 -8.69 -8.05
N ILE A 285 1.34 -7.72 -7.21
CA ILE A 285 2.17 -6.56 -6.84
C ILE A 285 3.44 -6.99 -6.12
N TRP A 286 3.36 -8.01 -5.26
CA TRP A 286 4.51 -8.56 -4.55
C TRP A 286 5.66 -8.95 -5.48
N LYS A 287 5.38 -9.38 -6.73
CA LYS A 287 6.40 -9.73 -7.74
C LYS A 287 7.21 -8.53 -8.24
N LYS A 288 6.76 -7.30 -7.98
CA LYS A 288 7.49 -6.08 -8.36
C LYS A 288 8.71 -5.84 -7.47
N GLY A 289 8.74 -6.36 -6.25
CA GLY A 289 9.88 -6.25 -5.33
C GLY A 289 11.17 -6.86 -5.90
N PRO A 290 11.15 -8.14 -6.32
CA PRO A 290 12.34 -8.82 -6.87
C PRO A 290 13.03 -8.11 -8.04
N ALA A 291 12.33 -7.28 -8.81
CA ALA A 291 12.93 -6.47 -9.87
C ALA A 291 13.98 -5.47 -9.37
N PHE A 292 13.92 -5.09 -8.07
CA PHE A 292 14.87 -4.21 -7.40
C PHE A 292 15.83 -4.96 -6.46
N GLY A 293 15.82 -6.30 -6.48
CA GLY A 293 16.55 -7.11 -5.49
C GLY A 293 15.96 -7.04 -4.08
N MET A 294 14.69 -6.64 -3.96
CA MET A 294 13.92 -6.57 -2.73
C MET A 294 13.04 -7.82 -2.59
N PRO A 295 12.97 -8.48 -1.42
CA PRO A 295 12.00 -9.55 -1.20
C PRO A 295 10.57 -9.05 -1.39
N GLY A 296 9.78 -9.82 -2.14
CA GLY A 296 8.35 -9.65 -2.30
C GLY A 296 7.61 -10.82 -1.65
N VAL A 297 6.59 -10.54 -0.84
CA VAL A 297 5.79 -11.55 -0.14
C VAL A 297 4.31 -11.28 -0.37
N HIS A 298 3.54 -12.30 -0.72
CA HIS A 298 2.08 -12.27 -0.72
C HIS A 298 1.55 -12.94 0.53
N VAL A 299 0.53 -12.36 1.15
CA VAL A 299 -0.11 -12.91 2.35
C VAL A 299 -1.61 -12.67 2.31
N ASP A 300 -2.36 -13.64 2.83
CA ASP A 300 -3.77 -13.48 3.16
C ASP A 300 -3.90 -12.41 4.25
N GLY A 301 -4.29 -11.21 3.85
CA GLY A 301 -4.45 -10.03 4.70
C GLY A 301 -5.65 -10.10 5.64
N MET A 302 -6.51 -11.11 5.51
CA MET A 302 -7.64 -11.37 6.42
C MET A 302 -7.25 -12.29 7.58
N ASP A 303 -6.08 -12.95 7.50
CA ASP A 303 -5.55 -13.84 8.53
C ASP A 303 -4.45 -13.13 9.35
N VAL A 304 -4.85 -12.60 10.50
CA VAL A 304 -3.94 -11.82 11.37
C VAL A 304 -2.71 -12.60 11.81
N LEU A 305 -2.79 -13.94 11.92
CA LEU A 305 -1.65 -14.76 12.34
C LEU A 305 -0.60 -14.85 11.22
N LYS A 306 -1.04 -15.06 9.98
CA LYS A 306 -0.15 -15.05 8.80
C LYS A 306 0.44 -13.67 8.55
N VAL A 307 -0.37 -12.62 8.63
CA VAL A 307 0.11 -11.23 8.54
C VAL A 307 1.19 -10.96 9.58
N ARG A 308 0.93 -11.34 10.84
CA ARG A 308 1.89 -11.13 11.95
C ARG A 308 3.18 -11.92 11.75
N GLU A 309 3.12 -13.13 11.22
CA GLU A 309 4.30 -13.93 10.89
C GLU A 309 5.18 -13.23 9.86
N VAL A 310 4.60 -12.80 8.74
CA VAL A 310 5.31 -12.06 7.68
C VAL A 310 5.87 -10.73 8.22
N ALA A 311 5.07 -10.02 9.02
CA ALA A 311 5.48 -8.76 9.64
C ALA A 311 6.67 -8.94 10.59
N LYS A 312 6.70 -10.01 11.41
CA LYS A 312 7.82 -10.33 12.31
C LYS A 312 9.14 -10.41 11.53
N GLU A 313 9.19 -11.17 10.44
CA GLU A 313 10.43 -11.28 9.67
C GLU A 313 10.74 -10.01 8.88
N ALA A 314 9.76 -9.38 8.22
CA ALA A 314 10.00 -8.16 7.45
C ALA A 314 10.53 -7.01 8.33
N ILE A 315 9.95 -6.83 9.52
CA ILE A 315 10.41 -5.83 10.51
C ILE A 315 11.78 -6.21 11.05
N ALA A 316 12.02 -7.48 11.39
CA ALA A 316 13.32 -7.93 11.88
C ALA A 316 14.43 -7.74 10.84
N ARG A 317 14.17 -8.09 9.57
CA ARG A 317 15.08 -7.87 8.44
C ARG A 317 15.44 -6.40 8.26
N ALA A 318 14.43 -5.52 8.24
CA ALA A 318 14.63 -4.08 8.16
C ALA A 318 15.49 -3.57 9.35
N ARG A 319 15.19 -4.05 10.57
CA ARG A 319 15.91 -3.70 11.79
C ARG A 319 17.37 -4.14 11.75
N ARG A 320 17.66 -5.35 11.24
CA ARG A 320 19.02 -5.90 11.02
C ARG A 320 19.82 -5.17 9.92
N GLY A 321 19.20 -4.25 9.18
CA GLY A 321 19.88 -3.50 8.11
C GLY A 321 20.07 -4.31 6.82
N GLU A 322 19.28 -5.37 6.65
CA GLU A 322 19.32 -6.22 5.46
C GLU A 322 18.50 -5.65 4.29
N GLY A 323 17.92 -4.46 4.49
CA GLY A 323 17.18 -3.71 3.49
C GLY A 323 15.67 -3.92 3.55
N PRO A 324 14.95 -3.36 2.56
CA PRO A 324 13.50 -3.30 2.56
C PRO A 324 12.84 -4.63 2.23
N THR A 325 11.53 -4.71 2.47
CA THR A 325 10.64 -5.79 2.03
C THR A 325 9.35 -5.19 1.45
N LEU A 326 8.84 -5.76 0.36
CA LEU A 326 7.51 -5.49 -0.18
C LEU A 326 6.56 -6.60 0.24
N VAL A 327 5.51 -6.27 0.97
CA VAL A 327 4.48 -7.23 1.40
C VAL A 327 3.15 -6.82 0.81
N GLU A 328 2.54 -7.70 0.02
CA GLU A 328 1.17 -7.56 -0.47
C GLU A 328 0.22 -8.35 0.42
N CYS A 329 -0.62 -7.61 1.15
CA CYS A 329 -1.69 -8.16 1.97
C CYS A 329 -2.98 -8.12 1.15
N GLU A 330 -3.41 -9.27 0.65
CA GLU A 330 -4.68 -9.40 -0.05
C GLU A 330 -5.83 -9.40 0.95
N THR A 331 -6.75 -8.46 0.81
CA THR A 331 -7.82 -8.17 1.76
C THR A 331 -9.05 -7.69 0.99
N TYR A 332 -10.07 -7.18 1.66
CA TYR A 332 -11.27 -6.70 0.99
C TYR A 332 -11.87 -5.47 1.66
N ARG A 333 -12.34 -4.53 0.82
CA ARG A 333 -12.96 -3.28 1.27
C ARG A 333 -14.46 -3.50 1.52
N PHE A 334 -14.90 -3.65 2.77
CA PHE A 334 -16.31 -3.96 3.07
C PHE A 334 -17.31 -2.81 2.86
N ARG A 335 -16.82 -1.57 2.72
CA ARG A 335 -17.66 -0.40 2.43
C ARG A 335 -17.29 0.18 1.06
N GLY A 336 -18.12 1.09 0.54
CA GLY A 336 -17.77 1.92 -0.61
C GLY A 336 -16.43 2.64 -0.40
N HIS A 337 -15.88 3.23 -1.47
CA HIS A 337 -14.57 3.87 -1.39
C HIS A 337 -14.49 4.90 -0.26
N SER A 338 -15.52 5.75 -0.20
CA SER A 338 -15.83 6.64 0.92
C SER A 338 -17.30 6.44 1.32
N LEU A 339 -17.73 7.03 2.43
CA LEU A 339 -19.15 7.03 2.81
C LEU A 339 -20.07 7.80 1.84
N ALA A 340 -19.50 8.56 0.90
CA ALA A 340 -20.23 9.21 -0.18
C ALA A 340 -20.32 8.37 -1.47
N ASP A 341 -19.57 7.26 -1.56
CA ASP A 341 -19.59 6.36 -2.70
C ASP A 341 -20.71 5.30 -2.53
N PRO A 342 -21.72 5.27 -3.43
CA PRO A 342 -22.83 4.32 -3.35
C PRO A 342 -22.42 2.89 -3.71
N ASP A 343 -21.19 2.68 -4.20
CA ASP A 343 -20.59 1.37 -4.42
C ASP A 343 -21.26 0.52 -5.53
N GLU A 344 -21.87 1.19 -6.50
CA GLU A 344 -22.67 0.57 -7.57
C GLU A 344 -21.86 -0.26 -8.58
N LEU A 345 -20.52 -0.12 -8.57
CA LEU A 345 -19.64 -0.76 -9.54
C LEU A 345 -19.19 -2.17 -9.14
N ARG A 346 -19.55 -2.63 -7.93
CA ARG A 346 -19.15 -3.94 -7.41
C ARG A 346 -20.30 -4.93 -7.44
N ASN A 347 -19.99 -6.18 -7.74
CA ASN A 347 -21.00 -7.24 -7.76
C ASN A 347 -21.40 -7.60 -6.31
N PRO A 348 -22.69 -7.52 -5.93
CA PRO A 348 -23.13 -7.84 -4.57
C PRO A 348 -22.76 -9.26 -4.10
N VAL A 349 -22.57 -10.20 -5.02
CA VAL A 349 -22.20 -11.59 -4.71
C VAL A 349 -20.75 -11.72 -4.24
N GLU A 350 -19.87 -10.76 -4.56
CA GLU A 350 -18.48 -10.78 -4.09
C GLU A 350 -18.40 -10.68 -2.56
N PHE A 351 -19.25 -9.85 -1.94
CA PHE A 351 -19.28 -9.69 -0.49
C PHE A 351 -19.56 -10.99 0.27
N VAL A 352 -20.42 -11.84 -0.29
CA VAL A 352 -20.85 -13.12 0.33
C VAL A 352 -19.76 -14.19 0.23
N LYS A 353 -18.79 -14.04 -0.68
CA LYS A 353 -17.69 -15.00 -0.82
C LYS A 353 -16.49 -14.71 0.09
N VAL A 354 -16.42 -13.48 0.60
CA VAL A 354 -15.31 -13.00 1.46
C VAL A 354 -15.64 -13.18 2.95
N LEU A 355 -16.92 -13.10 3.31
CA LEU A 355 -17.44 -13.49 4.64
C LEU A 355 -17.63 -15.00 4.71
#